data_AF-A0A836BRS1-F1
#
_entry.id   AF-A0A836BRS1-F1
#
_cell.length_a   1.000
_cell.length_b   1.000
_cell.length_c   1.000
_cell.angle_alpha   90.00
_cell.angle_beta   90.00
_cell.angle_gamma   90.00
#
_symmetry.space_group_name_H-M   'P 1'
#
loop_
_entity.id
_entity.type
_entity.pdbx_description
1 polymer ?
#
loop_
_entity_poly.entity_id
_entity_poly.type
_entity_poly.pdbx_seq_one_letter_code
_entity_poly.pdbx_strand_id
1 'polypeptide(L)'
;MLHALLLLGALLPGCTPPGRGPPFATALTDSAPASATFPLDGSVTGSSELPLPAHRRLARSKSSKGKGSDKDGSSSKWGTSDSGSYGSSDSKQEDSWVSDPDDPHLARDDLPRANCVTLRRICVHQETLVTHAWRYSIANPHREALPELPALEQWNFPAALEANTDALAGHMDPYRLSLRPASSAEPTPALASPVFTNHTLPVIIVCDFPYNLGEFFAKTVSAVDQLGLDTRITLAVLTPQGLGLAPFHSFLLMPYSRYPIITANDLGARGSWDEQAGRERPVPWSPEPSQPHCFERLAMCRWGIQTGGGTLLSIVAGKVVDSLSQAKLIPPSPISWGGGGSSIGGSSGGGSAGAQEGKGLDAGPDPRDNTTLRVLIETRHGPVRNIKNIQELLDACEKRRKSFSAGPFRRLACAATSFSAGAAPSASSGEASPSPSGRAGGGGQFLSNVAAVRGAHVLAVLHGAGATNSWFMRQRSSALVEIRPCRFGSHHASWPDKYMPVQHKRNRDVVKYFAYNVEDKEQCRKGDIEAALRNKSMTAANVRWDPAFFARDQHLRLRPGPFLRFLEHVAELLYDDQAYGEARDKDELHAYAVPEGLMYGKLGITDLEVYLKEHDPAIVRVD
;
A
#
# COMPACT_ATOMS: atom_id res chain seq x y z
N MET A 1 -19.90 -23.07 -2.08
CA MET A 1 -19.02 -22.47 -3.11
C MET A 1 -17.58 -23.01 -3.10
N LEU A 2 -17.21 -23.96 -2.21
CA LEU A 2 -15.84 -24.47 -2.06
C LEU A 2 -15.64 -25.93 -2.57
N HIS A 3 -16.55 -26.47 -3.37
CA HIS A 3 -16.54 -27.89 -3.77
C HIS A 3 -16.42 -28.14 -5.30
N ALA A 4 -16.11 -27.11 -6.09
CA ALA A 4 -16.07 -27.23 -7.56
C ALA A 4 -14.65 -27.17 -8.19
N LEU A 5 -13.58 -27.30 -7.39
CA LEU A 5 -12.20 -27.03 -7.84
C LEU A 5 -11.24 -28.25 -7.83
N LEU A 6 -11.75 -29.48 -7.80
CA LEU A 6 -10.91 -30.69 -7.67
C LEU A 6 -11.00 -31.72 -8.80
N LEU A 7 -11.66 -31.43 -9.93
CA LEU A 7 -11.77 -32.39 -11.04
C LEU A 7 -11.53 -31.69 -12.37
N LEU A 8 -10.27 -31.67 -12.84
CA LEU A 8 -9.82 -31.72 -14.25
C LEU A 8 -8.33 -31.36 -14.34
N GLY A 9 -7.48 -32.28 -13.87
CA GLY A 9 -6.01 -32.19 -13.96
C GLY A 9 -5.38 -33.10 -15.02
N ALA A 10 -6.13 -33.55 -16.02
CA ALA A 10 -5.60 -34.41 -17.08
C ALA A 10 -6.24 -34.03 -18.42
N LEU A 11 -5.40 -34.00 -19.47
CA LEU A 11 -5.68 -33.77 -20.90
C LEU A 11 -5.32 -32.36 -21.45
N LEU A 12 -4.01 -32.06 -21.47
CA LEU A 12 -3.39 -31.26 -22.53
C LEU A 12 -2.04 -31.90 -22.91
N PRO A 13 -1.75 -32.12 -24.20
CA PRO A 13 -0.40 -32.50 -24.64
C PRO A 13 0.45 -31.24 -24.86
N GLY A 14 1.71 -31.24 -24.38
CA GLY A 14 2.78 -30.47 -25.04
C GLY A 14 3.41 -29.27 -24.32
N CYS A 15 3.13 -28.99 -23.04
CA CYS A 15 3.95 -28.07 -22.26
C CYS A 15 4.45 -28.76 -20.99
N THR A 16 5.50 -29.58 -21.11
CA THR A 16 6.25 -30.05 -19.94
C THR A 16 6.99 -28.87 -19.32
N PRO A 17 6.77 -28.55 -18.03
CA PRO A 17 7.54 -27.50 -17.38
C PRO A 17 9.01 -27.96 -17.27
N PRO A 18 10.00 -27.05 -17.47
CA PRO A 18 11.34 -27.32 -16.97
C PRO A 18 11.24 -27.49 -15.44
N GLY A 19 11.90 -28.53 -14.93
CA GLY A 19 11.86 -28.89 -13.51
C GLY A 19 12.11 -27.70 -12.59
N ARG A 20 11.56 -27.76 -11.37
CA ARG A 20 11.80 -26.77 -10.30
C ARG A 20 13.30 -26.63 -10.05
N GLY A 21 13.96 -25.73 -10.77
CA GLY A 21 15.24 -25.16 -10.39
C GLY A 21 15.01 -24.11 -9.30
N PRO A 22 15.90 -24.01 -8.29
CA PRO A 22 15.86 -22.89 -7.36
C PRO A 22 16.09 -21.58 -8.13
N PRO A 23 15.49 -20.45 -7.73
CA PRO A 23 15.78 -19.18 -8.37
C PRO A 23 17.23 -18.78 -8.02
N PHE A 24 18.07 -18.63 -9.05
CA PHE A 24 19.40 -18.02 -9.01
C PHE A 24 20.33 -18.44 -7.85
N ALA A 25 21.12 -19.49 -8.06
CA ALA A 25 22.35 -19.72 -7.30
C ALA A 25 23.56 -19.15 -8.08
N THR A 26 24.20 -18.16 -7.49
CA THR A 26 25.56 -17.70 -7.83
C THR A 26 26.55 -18.87 -7.75
N ALA A 27 27.42 -18.98 -8.75
CA ALA A 27 28.60 -19.85 -8.70
C ALA A 27 29.52 -19.41 -7.56
N LEU A 28 29.69 -20.28 -6.56
CA LEU A 28 30.71 -20.17 -5.53
C LEU A 28 31.42 -21.52 -5.41
N THR A 29 32.74 -21.44 -5.32
CA THR A 29 33.74 -22.49 -5.35
C THR A 29 33.61 -23.49 -4.20
N ASP A 30 33.88 -24.76 -4.52
CA ASP A 30 33.89 -25.92 -3.63
C ASP A 30 34.83 -25.78 -2.43
N SER A 31 34.30 -26.03 -1.23
CA SER A 31 35.03 -26.64 -0.09
C SER A 31 34.01 -27.23 0.90
N ALA A 32 33.87 -28.56 0.93
CA ALA A 32 33.19 -29.30 2.00
C ALA A 32 34.10 -29.35 3.26
N PRO A 33 33.57 -29.54 4.50
CA PRO A 33 33.23 -30.91 4.91
C PRO A 33 32.11 -31.08 5.98
N ALA A 34 31.77 -32.37 6.15
CA ALA A 34 31.38 -33.09 7.37
C ALA A 34 29.94 -32.96 7.92
N SER A 35 29.23 -34.06 7.70
CA SER A 35 28.00 -34.55 8.29
C SER A 35 28.06 -34.70 9.81
N ALA A 36 26.99 -34.29 10.51
CA ALA A 36 26.70 -34.75 11.87
C ALA A 36 25.20 -35.08 11.99
N THR A 37 24.93 -36.38 12.12
CA THR A 37 23.67 -37.03 12.46
C THR A 37 23.33 -36.84 13.94
N PHE A 38 22.07 -36.51 14.26
CA PHE A 38 21.42 -36.72 15.57
C PHE A 38 19.89 -36.80 15.40
N PRO A 39 19.14 -37.42 16.34
CA PRO A 39 18.07 -38.34 16.02
C PRO A 39 16.67 -37.73 16.15
N LEU A 40 15.75 -38.37 15.44
CA LEU A 40 14.31 -38.27 15.62
C LEU A 40 13.92 -38.95 16.92
N ASP A 41 13.18 -38.27 17.79
CA ASP A 41 12.08 -38.85 18.58
C ASP A 41 11.31 -37.75 19.32
N GLY A 42 9.98 -37.89 19.35
CA GLY A 42 9.12 -37.04 20.20
C GLY A 42 7.76 -36.68 19.60
N SER A 43 6.93 -37.68 19.34
CA SER A 43 5.49 -37.51 19.13
C SER A 43 4.79 -36.96 20.38
N VAL A 44 4.06 -35.86 20.26
CA VAL A 44 2.99 -35.50 21.22
C VAL A 44 1.76 -35.09 20.44
N THR A 45 0.77 -35.97 20.42
CA THR A 45 -0.60 -35.71 20.00
C THR A 45 -1.36 -35.05 21.16
N GLY A 46 -2.01 -33.93 20.89
CA GLY A 46 -2.75 -33.18 21.90
C GLY A 46 -3.68 -32.15 21.29
N SER A 47 -4.63 -32.60 20.48
CA SER A 47 -5.71 -31.78 19.94
C SER A 47 -6.70 -31.44 21.06
N SER A 48 -6.77 -30.18 21.47
CA SER A 48 -7.88 -29.65 22.27
C SER A 48 -8.71 -28.73 21.37
N GLU A 49 -9.90 -29.21 21.01
CA GLU A 49 -10.95 -28.42 20.37
C GLU A 49 -11.46 -27.38 21.36
N LEU A 50 -11.43 -26.11 20.98
CA LEU A 50 -12.15 -25.04 21.68
C LEU A 50 -13.43 -24.69 20.91
N PRO A 51 -14.58 -24.54 21.60
CA PRO A 51 -15.86 -24.35 20.95
C PRO A 51 -16.06 -22.90 20.49
N LEU A 52 -16.64 -22.75 19.29
CA LEU A 52 -17.14 -21.49 18.74
C LEU A 52 -18.31 -20.94 19.58
N PRO A 53 -18.34 -19.64 19.94
CA PRO A 53 -19.50 -19.08 20.62
C PRO A 53 -20.63 -18.75 19.63
N ALA A 54 -21.84 -19.10 20.06
CA ALA A 54 -23.10 -18.97 19.34
C ALA A 54 -23.45 -17.51 18.99
N HIS A 55 -23.95 -17.31 17.77
CA HIS A 55 -24.51 -16.06 17.28
C HIS A 55 -25.75 -15.64 18.09
N ARG A 56 -25.62 -14.55 18.87
CA ARG A 56 -26.74 -13.88 19.54
C ARG A 56 -27.43 -12.94 18.53
N ARG A 57 -28.67 -13.25 18.17
CA ARG A 57 -29.56 -12.36 17.38
C ARG A 57 -29.89 -11.13 18.23
N LEU A 58 -29.45 -9.94 17.81
CA LEU A 58 -29.90 -8.67 18.37
C LEU A 58 -31.18 -8.21 17.65
N ALA A 59 -32.20 -7.93 18.47
CA ALA A 59 -33.50 -7.42 18.06
C ALA A 59 -33.37 -5.97 17.54
N ARG A 60 -34.01 -5.69 16.40
CA ARG A 60 -34.24 -4.34 15.88
C ARG A 60 -35.16 -3.56 16.83
N SER A 61 -34.65 -2.52 17.49
CA SER A 61 -35.51 -1.50 18.10
C SER A 61 -35.93 -0.50 17.02
N LYS A 62 -37.24 -0.19 17.00
CA LYS A 62 -37.84 0.81 16.12
C LYS A 62 -37.58 2.19 16.73
N SER A 63 -36.84 3.05 16.03
CA SER A 63 -36.72 4.47 16.35
C SER A 63 -37.93 5.23 15.81
N SER A 64 -38.57 5.96 16.71
CA SER A 64 -39.75 6.81 16.49
C SER A 64 -39.41 8.11 15.77
N LYS A 65 -40.20 8.44 14.76
CA LYS A 65 -40.24 9.75 14.08
C LYS A 65 -40.63 10.86 15.07
N GLY A 66 -39.72 11.81 15.29
CA GLY A 66 -40.04 13.14 15.83
C GLY A 66 -40.12 14.16 14.70
N LYS A 67 -41.24 14.88 14.64
CA LYS A 67 -41.53 16.02 13.75
C LYS A 67 -41.16 17.34 14.46
N GLY A 68 -40.82 18.36 13.65
CA GLY A 68 -40.76 19.77 14.03
C GLY A 68 -39.33 20.30 13.98
N SER A 69 -39.03 21.50 13.48
CA SER A 69 -39.85 22.59 12.94
C SER A 69 -38.88 23.60 12.30
N ASP A 70 -39.42 24.41 11.40
CA ASP A 70 -38.81 25.49 10.63
C ASP A 70 -37.80 26.36 11.40
N LYS A 71 -36.76 26.81 10.67
CA LYS A 71 -36.31 28.20 10.69
C LYS A 71 -35.41 28.52 9.50
N ASP A 72 -35.80 29.59 8.83
CA ASP A 72 -35.14 30.26 7.72
C ASP A 72 -33.71 30.70 8.02
N GLY A 73 -32.84 30.62 7.01
CA GLY A 73 -31.45 31.06 7.12
C GLY A 73 -30.71 30.99 5.79
N SER A 74 -31.05 31.91 4.88
CA SER A 74 -30.25 32.43 3.77
C SER A 74 -28.81 31.90 3.67
N SER A 75 -28.54 31.02 2.70
CA SER A 75 -27.18 30.77 2.18
C SER A 75 -27.16 30.82 0.66
N SER A 76 -26.29 31.68 0.14
CA SER A 76 -25.94 31.92 -1.25
C SER A 76 -25.74 30.65 -2.09
N LYS A 77 -26.58 30.49 -3.12
CA LYS A 77 -26.47 29.50 -4.21
C LYS A 77 -25.18 29.74 -5.01
N TRP A 78 -24.28 28.75 -5.00
CA TRP A 78 -23.35 28.53 -6.09
C TRP A 78 -24.06 27.69 -7.16
N GLY A 79 -24.04 28.17 -8.41
CA GLY A 79 -24.72 27.56 -9.54
C GLY A 79 -24.11 26.22 -9.91
N THR A 80 -24.92 25.16 -9.81
CA THR A 80 -24.69 23.90 -10.51
C THR A 80 -25.23 24.05 -11.93
N SER A 81 -24.35 23.90 -12.91
CA SER A 81 -24.68 23.77 -14.32
C SER A 81 -25.52 22.51 -14.57
N ASP A 82 -26.63 22.71 -15.26
CA ASP A 82 -27.54 21.69 -15.77
C ASP A 82 -26.80 20.70 -16.68
N SER A 83 -26.85 19.41 -16.33
CA SER A 83 -26.62 18.31 -17.26
C SER A 83 -27.96 17.63 -17.53
N GLY A 84 -28.43 17.78 -18.78
CA GLY A 84 -29.69 17.25 -19.27
C GLY A 84 -29.78 15.74 -19.14
N SER A 85 -30.84 15.28 -18.48
CA SER A 85 -31.29 13.90 -18.46
C SER A 85 -31.91 13.55 -19.82
N TYR A 86 -31.19 12.78 -20.63
CA TYR A 86 -31.79 12.04 -21.75
C TYR A 86 -32.23 10.67 -21.23
N GLY A 87 -33.54 10.46 -21.23
CA GLY A 87 -34.15 9.16 -20.97
C GLY A 87 -33.82 8.19 -22.09
N SER A 88 -33.16 7.07 -21.76
CA SER A 88 -33.02 5.93 -22.66
C SER A 88 -34.06 4.89 -22.27
N SER A 89 -34.97 4.64 -23.20
CA SER A 89 -36.01 3.64 -23.17
C SER A 89 -35.44 2.22 -23.13
N ASP A 90 -36.06 1.39 -22.29
CA ASP A 90 -35.95 -0.06 -22.27
C ASP A 90 -36.26 -0.67 -23.65
N SER A 91 -35.27 -1.32 -24.27
CA SER A 91 -35.49 -2.33 -25.30
C SER A 91 -34.76 -3.61 -24.91
N LYS A 92 -35.51 -4.54 -24.32
CA LYS A 92 -35.12 -5.95 -24.24
C LYS A 92 -35.13 -6.53 -25.66
N GLN A 93 -33.95 -6.70 -26.23
CA GLN A 93 -33.76 -7.49 -27.44
C GLN A 93 -32.92 -8.72 -27.07
N GLU A 94 -33.61 -9.86 -26.98
CA GLU A 94 -32.99 -11.17 -26.93
C GLU A 94 -32.49 -11.50 -28.34
N ASP A 95 -31.22 -11.21 -28.62
CA ASP A 95 -30.56 -11.67 -29.84
C ASP A 95 -29.85 -13.00 -29.59
N SER A 96 -30.32 -14.04 -30.27
CA SER A 96 -29.65 -15.33 -30.41
C SER A 96 -28.44 -15.19 -31.34
N TRP A 97 -27.24 -15.23 -30.78
CA TRP A 97 -25.99 -15.14 -31.54
C TRP A 97 -25.60 -16.50 -32.14
N VAL A 98 -25.31 -16.48 -33.44
CA VAL A 98 -24.57 -17.54 -34.14
C VAL A 98 -23.21 -17.67 -33.44
N SER A 99 -22.95 -18.86 -32.89
CA SER A 99 -21.68 -19.20 -32.27
C SER A 99 -20.62 -19.34 -33.36
N ASP A 100 -19.46 -18.71 -33.15
CA ASP A 100 -18.27 -18.96 -33.97
C ASP A 100 -17.95 -20.47 -33.89
N PRO A 101 -18.08 -21.26 -34.98
CA PRO A 101 -18.04 -22.73 -34.90
C PRO A 101 -16.64 -23.31 -34.65
N ASP A 102 -15.58 -22.50 -34.72
CA ASP A 102 -14.20 -22.97 -34.76
C ASP A 102 -13.43 -22.85 -33.42
N ASP A 103 -14.09 -22.64 -32.27
CA ASP A 103 -13.41 -22.55 -30.95
C ASP A 103 -13.96 -23.55 -29.91
N PRO A 104 -13.59 -24.85 -29.97
CA PRO A 104 -14.19 -25.88 -29.11
C PRO A 104 -13.48 -26.11 -27.76
N HIS A 105 -12.36 -25.45 -27.43
CA HIS A 105 -11.65 -25.76 -26.18
C HIS A 105 -10.93 -24.55 -25.59
N LEU A 106 -11.62 -23.82 -24.71
CA LEU A 106 -11.11 -23.25 -23.45
C LEU A 106 -12.32 -22.70 -22.69
N ALA A 107 -12.54 -23.20 -21.47
CA ALA A 107 -13.67 -22.81 -20.64
C ALA A 107 -13.83 -21.28 -20.56
N ARG A 108 -15.08 -20.85 -20.78
CA ARG A 108 -15.62 -19.51 -20.57
C ARG A 108 -15.03 -18.79 -19.34
N ASP A 109 -14.59 -17.56 -19.53
CA ASP A 109 -14.92 -16.39 -18.71
C ASP A 109 -14.88 -16.47 -17.16
N ASP A 110 -13.84 -17.05 -16.56
CA ASP A 110 -13.73 -17.12 -15.08
C ASP A 110 -13.16 -15.86 -14.39
N LEU A 111 -12.77 -14.82 -15.14
CA LEU A 111 -12.47 -13.52 -14.51
C LEU A 111 -13.81 -12.83 -14.18
N PRO A 112 -13.99 -12.28 -12.96
CA PRO A 112 -15.20 -11.54 -12.60
C PRO A 112 -15.48 -10.43 -13.62
N ARG A 113 -16.45 -10.66 -14.52
CA ARG A 113 -16.68 -9.84 -15.73
C ARG A 113 -16.95 -8.36 -15.43
N ALA A 114 -17.38 -8.01 -14.23
CA ALA A 114 -17.76 -6.63 -13.89
C ALA A 114 -16.61 -5.62 -13.97
N ASN A 115 -15.35 -6.07 -13.92
CA ASN A 115 -14.19 -5.19 -13.75
C ASN A 115 -13.07 -5.41 -14.78
N CYS A 116 -13.23 -6.35 -15.71
CA CYS A 116 -12.18 -6.72 -16.66
C CYS A 116 -12.70 -6.75 -18.11
N VAL A 117 -11.92 -6.17 -19.02
CA VAL A 117 -12.09 -6.32 -20.46
C VAL A 117 -11.10 -7.35 -20.96
N THR A 118 -11.56 -8.38 -21.66
CA THR A 118 -10.68 -9.37 -22.31
C THR A 118 -10.61 -9.10 -23.80
N LEU A 119 -9.40 -8.94 -24.31
CA LEU A 119 -9.09 -8.74 -25.72
C LEU A 119 -8.50 -10.02 -26.30
N ARG A 120 -8.83 -10.33 -27.55
CA ARG A 120 -8.27 -11.47 -28.31
C ARG A 120 -7.36 -10.96 -29.44
N ARG A 121 -6.33 -11.75 -29.76
CA ARG A 121 -5.37 -11.50 -30.85
C ARG A 121 -4.89 -10.05 -30.84
N ILE A 122 -4.17 -9.70 -29.78
CA ILE A 122 -3.84 -8.33 -29.41
C ILE A 122 -2.33 -8.15 -29.36
N CYS A 123 -1.82 -7.11 -30.01
CA CYS A 123 -0.43 -6.71 -29.90
C CYS A 123 -0.29 -5.45 -29.05
N VAL A 124 0.82 -5.31 -28.32
CA VAL A 124 1.14 -4.14 -27.50
C VAL A 124 2.31 -3.40 -28.16
N HIS A 125 2.11 -2.12 -28.48
CA HIS A 125 3.10 -1.29 -29.16
C HIS A 125 3.02 0.17 -28.68
N GLN A 126 4.06 0.66 -28.00
CA GLN A 126 4.19 2.07 -27.58
C GLN A 126 2.89 2.63 -26.94
N GLU A 127 2.45 2.01 -25.84
CA GLU A 127 1.21 2.36 -25.11
C GLU A 127 -0.10 2.22 -25.92
N THR A 128 -0.04 1.61 -27.10
CA THR A 128 -1.20 1.29 -27.93
C THR A 128 -1.43 -0.21 -27.99
N LEU A 129 -2.68 -0.61 -27.75
CA LEU A 129 -3.16 -1.96 -28.01
C LEU A 129 -3.68 -2.03 -29.46
N VAL A 130 -3.13 -2.96 -30.24
CA VAL A 130 -3.46 -3.18 -31.65
C VAL A 130 -4.19 -4.51 -31.80
N THR A 131 -5.50 -4.48 -32.05
CA THR A 131 -6.29 -5.71 -32.19
C THR A 131 -6.33 -6.21 -33.62
N HIS A 132 -6.04 -7.50 -33.79
CA HIS A 132 -6.16 -8.25 -35.04
C HIS A 132 -7.41 -9.13 -35.07
N ALA A 133 -8.31 -8.99 -34.09
CA ALA A 133 -9.56 -9.74 -34.09
C ALA A 133 -10.45 -9.26 -35.26
N TRP A 134 -10.91 -10.21 -36.09
CA TRP A 134 -11.68 -9.90 -37.30
C TRP A 134 -12.95 -9.08 -37.02
N ARG A 135 -13.61 -9.31 -35.87
CA ARG A 135 -14.79 -8.54 -35.44
C ARG A 135 -14.53 -7.03 -35.30
N TYR A 136 -13.28 -6.58 -35.13
CA TYR A 136 -12.93 -5.16 -35.04
C TYR A 136 -12.19 -4.64 -36.27
N SER A 137 -11.89 -5.50 -37.25
CA SER A 137 -11.14 -5.13 -38.45
C SER A 137 -11.89 -4.11 -39.30
N ILE A 138 -11.20 -3.10 -39.84
CA ILE A 138 -11.78 -2.13 -40.79
C ILE A 138 -12.23 -2.84 -42.07
N ALA A 139 -11.58 -3.94 -42.45
CA ALA A 139 -11.95 -4.73 -43.61
C ALA A 139 -13.20 -5.60 -43.38
N ASN A 140 -13.67 -5.73 -42.14
CA ASN A 140 -14.89 -6.46 -41.83
C ASN A 140 -16.12 -5.55 -42.04
N PRO A 141 -17.04 -5.86 -42.98
CA PRO A 141 -18.24 -5.07 -43.20
C PRO A 141 -19.22 -5.12 -42.00
N HIS A 142 -19.11 -6.16 -41.17
CA HIS A 142 -19.91 -6.36 -39.95
C HIS A 142 -19.12 -6.06 -38.68
N ARG A 143 -18.11 -5.17 -38.77
CA ARG A 143 -17.29 -4.84 -37.61
C ARG A 143 -18.13 -4.26 -36.46
N GLU A 144 -17.74 -4.62 -35.26
CA GLU A 144 -18.25 -4.04 -34.03
C GLU A 144 -17.44 -2.80 -33.64
N ALA A 145 -18.02 -1.97 -32.76
CA ALA A 145 -17.27 -0.89 -32.12
C ALA A 145 -16.18 -1.49 -31.21
N LEU A 146 -15.04 -0.81 -31.13
CA LEU A 146 -14.02 -1.17 -30.16
C LEU A 146 -14.56 -1.02 -28.74
N PRO A 147 -14.27 -1.96 -27.82
CA PRO A 147 -14.67 -1.83 -26.44
C PRO A 147 -13.95 -0.63 -25.80
N GLU A 148 -14.64 0.08 -24.92
CA GLU A 148 -13.99 1.10 -24.09
C GLU A 148 -13.03 0.42 -23.11
N LEU A 149 -11.78 0.88 -23.09
CA LEU A 149 -10.79 0.39 -22.13
C LEU A 149 -10.94 1.12 -20.79
N PRO A 150 -10.73 0.42 -19.67
CA PRO A 150 -10.70 1.09 -18.37
C PRO A 150 -9.61 2.17 -18.33
N ALA A 151 -9.95 3.36 -17.85
CA ALA A 151 -8.99 4.46 -17.69
C ALA A 151 -8.49 4.53 -16.24
N LEU A 152 -7.33 5.14 -16.04
CA LEU A 152 -6.80 5.62 -14.77
C LEU A 152 -7.41 7.00 -14.49
N GLU A 153 -8.51 7.02 -13.74
CA GLU A 153 -9.31 8.24 -13.50
C GLU A 153 -8.65 9.20 -12.51
N GLN A 154 -7.93 8.65 -11.53
CA GLN A 154 -7.31 9.46 -10.48
C GLN A 154 -5.85 9.06 -10.31
N TRP A 155 -4.95 9.99 -10.58
CA TRP A 155 -3.54 9.82 -10.32
C TRP A 155 -2.85 11.18 -10.16
N ASN A 156 -1.68 11.14 -9.55
CA ASN A 156 -0.79 12.27 -9.41
C ASN A 156 0.62 11.87 -9.82
N PHE A 157 1.38 12.84 -10.36
CA PHE A 157 2.77 12.61 -10.69
C PHE A 157 3.56 12.33 -9.39
N PRO A 158 4.42 11.30 -9.35
CA PRO A 158 5.28 11.06 -8.20
C PRO A 158 6.25 12.24 -8.06
N ALA A 159 6.02 13.12 -7.08
CA ALA A 159 6.86 14.29 -6.86
C ALA A 159 8.24 13.86 -6.34
N ALA A 160 9.31 14.42 -6.91
CA ALA A 160 10.69 14.14 -6.49
C ALA A 160 10.96 14.53 -5.02
N LEU A 161 10.21 15.48 -4.48
CA LEU A 161 10.37 15.99 -3.11
C LEU A 161 9.65 15.17 -2.04
N GLU A 162 9.31 13.90 -2.33
CA GLU A 162 8.70 12.95 -1.40
C GLU A 162 7.34 13.39 -0.81
N ALA A 163 6.84 14.56 -1.22
CA ALA A 163 5.60 15.13 -0.78
C ALA A 163 4.52 14.88 -1.84
N ASN A 164 3.85 13.73 -1.73
CA ASN A 164 2.48 13.61 -2.23
C ASN A 164 1.57 14.41 -1.28
N THR A 165 1.67 15.74 -1.39
CA THR A 165 0.70 16.62 -0.77
C THR A 165 -0.47 16.77 -1.74
N ASP A 166 -1.64 16.32 -1.32
CA ASP A 166 -2.89 16.58 -2.05
C ASP A 166 -3.18 18.10 -2.18
N ALA A 167 -2.44 18.95 -1.46
CA ALA A 167 -2.52 20.39 -1.58
C ALA A 167 -1.89 20.87 -2.90
N LEU A 168 -0.86 20.22 -3.45
CA LEU A 168 -0.36 20.59 -4.77
C LEU A 168 -1.41 20.20 -5.82
N ALA A 169 -1.71 21.11 -6.74
CA ALA A 169 -2.57 20.83 -7.88
C ALA A 169 -1.85 19.83 -8.81
N GLY A 170 -1.93 18.55 -8.45
CA GLY A 170 -1.19 17.46 -9.11
C GLY A 170 -2.07 16.33 -9.63
N HIS A 171 -3.40 16.47 -9.55
CA HIS A 171 -4.28 15.55 -10.26
C HIS A 171 -4.14 15.77 -11.75
N MET A 172 -3.82 14.71 -12.45
CA MET A 172 -3.63 14.70 -13.88
C MET A 172 -4.92 14.25 -14.56
N ASP A 173 -5.05 14.56 -15.85
CA ASP A 173 -6.15 14.07 -16.66
C ASP A 173 -6.22 12.54 -16.65
N PRO A 174 -7.43 11.96 -16.79
CA PRO A 174 -7.57 10.51 -16.87
C PRO A 174 -6.67 9.92 -17.96
N TYR A 175 -5.89 8.90 -17.59
CA TYR A 175 -4.96 8.26 -18.50
C TYR A 175 -5.52 6.92 -18.99
N ARG A 176 -5.50 6.66 -20.29
CA ARG A 176 -5.97 5.38 -20.87
C ARG A 176 -5.02 4.91 -21.94
N LEU A 177 -4.86 3.58 -22.05
CA LEU A 177 -4.21 3.01 -23.22
C LEU A 177 -5.08 3.26 -24.45
N SER A 178 -4.43 3.50 -25.59
CA SER A 178 -5.15 3.59 -26.86
C SER A 178 -5.47 2.18 -27.36
N LEU A 179 -6.66 1.96 -27.91
CA LEU A 179 -7.03 0.75 -28.63
C LEU A 179 -7.35 1.10 -30.08
N ARG A 180 -6.76 0.38 -31.03
CA ARG A 180 -7.07 0.53 -32.45
C ARG A 180 -7.11 -0.83 -33.15
N PRO A 181 -7.86 -0.98 -34.26
CA PRO A 181 -7.70 -2.13 -35.12
C PRO A 181 -6.34 -2.09 -35.83
N ALA A 182 -5.83 -3.25 -36.19
CA ALA A 182 -4.73 -3.37 -37.13
C ALA A 182 -5.11 -2.82 -38.50
N SER A 183 -4.12 -2.26 -39.20
CA SER A 183 -4.22 -1.69 -40.54
C SER A 183 -3.33 -2.46 -41.52
N SER A 184 -3.48 -2.21 -42.82
CA SER A 184 -2.53 -2.74 -43.81
C SER A 184 -1.20 -1.98 -43.85
N ALA A 185 -1.09 -0.86 -43.11
CA ALA A 185 0.06 0.02 -43.10
C ALA A 185 0.83 -0.05 -41.76
N GLU A 186 0.87 -1.24 -41.15
CA GLU A 186 1.56 -1.40 -39.87
C GLU A 186 3.07 -1.10 -40.01
N PRO A 187 3.65 -0.32 -39.08
CA PRO A 187 5.01 0.21 -39.23
C PRO A 187 6.10 -0.85 -39.00
N THR A 188 5.76 -2.02 -38.47
CA THR A 188 6.73 -3.07 -38.16
C THR A 188 6.27 -4.43 -38.67
N PRO A 189 7.19 -5.32 -39.09
CA PRO A 189 6.84 -6.67 -39.53
C PRO A 189 6.07 -7.48 -38.47
N ALA A 190 6.39 -7.29 -37.19
CA ALA A 190 5.71 -7.97 -36.07
C ALA A 190 4.23 -7.58 -35.94
N LEU A 191 3.86 -6.35 -36.34
CA LEU A 191 2.46 -5.93 -36.38
C LEU A 191 1.81 -6.26 -37.73
N ALA A 192 2.54 -6.21 -38.84
CA ALA A 192 2.01 -6.58 -40.15
C ALA A 192 1.71 -8.09 -40.28
N SER A 193 2.48 -8.93 -39.58
CA SER A 193 2.35 -10.39 -39.59
C SER A 193 2.59 -10.95 -38.18
N PRO A 194 1.62 -10.74 -37.25
CA PRO A 194 1.80 -11.08 -35.86
C PRO A 194 1.77 -12.58 -35.60
N VAL A 195 2.64 -13.02 -34.69
CA VAL A 195 2.60 -14.37 -34.10
C VAL A 195 2.02 -14.24 -32.70
N PHE A 196 0.83 -14.82 -32.48
CA PHE A 196 0.15 -14.75 -31.21
C PHE A 196 0.58 -15.89 -30.29
N THR A 197 1.03 -15.56 -29.08
CA THR A 197 1.33 -16.55 -28.05
C THR A 197 0.13 -16.85 -27.15
N ASN A 198 0.05 -18.09 -26.66
CA ASN A 198 -0.84 -18.50 -25.57
C ASN A 198 -0.06 -19.04 -24.34
N HIS A 199 1.27 -18.85 -24.30
CA HIS A 199 2.09 -19.34 -23.18
C HIS A 199 1.90 -18.49 -21.92
N THR A 200 1.66 -17.20 -22.09
CA THR A 200 1.36 -16.27 -20.99
C THR A 200 0.03 -15.57 -21.24
N LEU A 201 -0.65 -15.21 -20.15
CA LEU A 201 -1.83 -14.36 -20.18
C LEU A 201 -1.48 -13.03 -19.49
N PRO A 202 -1.20 -11.96 -20.24
CA PRO A 202 -0.99 -10.66 -19.63
C PRO A 202 -2.28 -10.14 -19.00
N VAL A 203 -2.17 -9.68 -17.76
CA VAL A 203 -3.23 -8.95 -17.06
C VAL A 203 -2.71 -7.55 -16.77
N ILE A 204 -3.27 -6.56 -17.48
CA ILE A 204 -3.01 -5.14 -17.24
C ILE A 204 -3.89 -4.66 -16.09
N ILE A 205 -3.26 -4.28 -15.00
CA ILE A 205 -3.85 -3.74 -13.79
C ILE A 205 -4.01 -2.22 -13.95
N VAL A 206 -5.25 -1.75 -13.92
CA VAL A 206 -5.60 -0.32 -13.91
C VAL A 206 -5.98 0.08 -12.49
N CYS A 207 -5.19 0.95 -11.87
CA CYS A 207 -5.36 1.29 -10.46
C CYS A 207 -5.19 2.79 -10.20
N ASP A 208 -6.20 3.39 -9.58
CA ASP A 208 -6.11 4.79 -9.15
C ASP A 208 -5.02 4.99 -8.10
N PHE A 209 -4.31 6.11 -8.21
CA PHE A 209 -3.15 6.48 -7.40
C PHE A 209 -2.06 5.39 -7.36
N PRO A 210 -1.51 4.97 -8.51
CA PRO A 210 -0.55 3.86 -8.57
C PRO A 210 0.68 4.14 -7.69
N TYR A 211 1.13 5.39 -7.61
CA TYR A 211 2.28 5.79 -6.81
C TYR A 211 1.97 6.07 -5.32
N ASN A 212 0.74 5.86 -4.87
CA ASN A 212 0.39 5.91 -3.46
C ASN A 212 0.36 4.49 -2.89
N LEU A 213 1.38 4.12 -2.11
CA LEU A 213 1.51 2.79 -1.51
C LEU A 213 0.22 2.32 -0.81
N GLY A 214 -0.45 3.20 -0.06
CA GLY A 214 -1.64 2.88 0.70
C GLY A 214 -2.84 2.56 -0.17
N GLU A 215 -3.08 3.39 -1.18
CA GLU A 215 -4.19 3.20 -2.12
C GLU A 215 -3.92 2.01 -3.04
N PHE A 216 -2.69 1.87 -3.55
CA PHE A 216 -2.30 0.74 -4.37
C PHE A 216 -2.43 -0.59 -3.60
N PHE A 217 -1.92 -0.66 -2.37
CA PHE A 217 -2.04 -1.88 -1.58
C PHE A 217 -3.51 -2.20 -1.25
N ALA A 218 -4.27 -1.22 -0.77
CA ALA A 218 -5.63 -1.47 -0.32
C ALA A 218 -6.62 -1.76 -1.44
N LYS A 219 -6.46 -1.16 -2.62
CA LYS A 219 -7.39 -1.32 -3.75
C LYS A 219 -6.92 -2.39 -4.72
N THR A 220 -5.64 -2.38 -5.06
CA THR A 220 -5.11 -3.20 -6.15
C THR A 220 -4.67 -4.56 -5.66
N VAL A 221 -3.79 -4.61 -4.66
CA VAL A 221 -3.18 -5.87 -4.20
C VAL A 221 -4.25 -6.76 -3.55
N SER A 222 -5.15 -6.15 -2.78
CA SER A 222 -6.29 -6.88 -2.19
C SER A 222 -7.25 -7.44 -3.24
N ALA A 223 -7.45 -6.76 -4.37
CA ALA A 223 -8.28 -7.25 -5.46
C ALA A 223 -7.58 -8.36 -6.25
N VAL A 224 -6.29 -8.20 -6.52
CA VAL A 224 -5.46 -9.22 -7.18
C VAL A 224 -5.46 -10.53 -6.37
N ASP A 225 -5.40 -10.44 -5.04
CA ASP A 225 -5.47 -11.61 -4.15
C ASP A 225 -6.72 -12.47 -4.35
N GLN A 226 -7.84 -11.85 -4.74
CA GLN A 226 -9.12 -12.55 -4.92
C GLN A 226 -9.25 -13.28 -6.24
N LEU A 227 -8.42 -12.93 -7.22
CA LEU A 227 -8.54 -13.48 -8.56
C LEU A 227 -8.06 -14.94 -8.65
N GLY A 228 -7.30 -15.43 -7.66
CA GLY A 228 -6.77 -16.79 -7.68
C GLY A 228 -5.96 -17.07 -8.95
N LEU A 229 -5.04 -16.16 -9.29
CA LEU A 229 -4.35 -16.11 -10.57
C LEU A 229 -3.62 -17.43 -10.94
N ASP A 230 -3.77 -17.84 -12.20
CA ASP A 230 -3.02 -18.94 -12.82
C ASP A 230 -1.52 -18.59 -12.89
N THR A 231 -0.66 -19.59 -12.73
CA THR A 231 0.80 -19.50 -12.89
C THR A 231 1.29 -18.94 -14.24
N ARG A 232 0.44 -18.95 -15.28
CA ARG A 232 0.72 -18.39 -16.61
C ARG A 232 0.50 -16.87 -16.70
N ILE A 233 -0.02 -16.25 -15.65
CA ILE A 233 -0.36 -14.84 -15.67
C ILE A 233 0.89 -13.98 -15.50
N THR A 234 1.04 -13.02 -16.40
CA THR A 234 2.03 -11.94 -16.29
C THR A 234 1.31 -10.68 -15.88
N LEU A 235 1.66 -10.13 -14.71
CA LEU A 235 1.07 -8.90 -14.20
C LEU A 235 1.80 -7.68 -14.75
N ALA A 236 1.05 -6.81 -15.42
CA ALA A 236 1.51 -5.50 -15.87
C ALA A 236 0.70 -4.40 -15.17
N VAL A 237 1.35 -3.38 -14.63
CA VAL A 237 0.66 -2.21 -14.06
C VAL A 237 0.54 -1.13 -15.13
N LEU A 238 -0.67 -0.59 -15.31
CA LEU A 238 -0.85 0.61 -16.12
C LEU A 238 -0.28 1.81 -15.37
N THR A 239 0.90 2.25 -15.79
CA THR A 239 1.49 3.50 -15.36
C THR A 239 1.24 4.58 -16.41
N PRO A 240 0.97 5.83 -16.01
CA PRO A 240 0.73 6.91 -16.94
C PRO A 240 2.02 7.35 -17.63
N GLN A 241 1.94 7.65 -18.93
CA GLN A 241 3.01 8.29 -19.71
C GLN A 241 4.37 7.54 -19.62
N GLY A 242 4.35 6.22 -19.63
CA GLY A 242 5.55 5.38 -19.56
C GLY A 242 6.33 5.47 -18.24
N LEU A 243 5.76 6.04 -17.18
CA LEU A 243 6.44 6.10 -15.89
C LEU A 243 6.79 4.69 -15.39
N GLY A 244 7.99 4.54 -14.81
CA GLY A 244 8.43 3.26 -14.26
C GLY A 244 7.65 2.83 -13.02
N LEU A 245 7.77 1.56 -12.64
CA LEU A 245 7.23 1.08 -11.37
C LEU A 245 8.00 1.69 -10.19
N ALA A 246 7.29 2.19 -9.19
CA ALA A 246 7.88 2.36 -7.86
C ALA A 246 8.28 0.97 -7.28
N PRO A 247 9.35 0.89 -6.46
CA PRO A 247 9.87 -0.40 -5.99
C PRO A 247 8.86 -1.26 -5.23
N PHE A 248 7.92 -0.64 -4.51
CA PHE A 248 6.90 -1.39 -3.77
C PHE A 248 5.96 -2.18 -4.67
N HIS A 249 5.69 -1.76 -5.91
CA HIS A 249 4.76 -2.48 -6.80
C HIS A 249 5.19 -3.93 -6.97
N SER A 250 6.47 -4.13 -7.28
CA SER A 250 7.04 -5.46 -7.54
C SER A 250 6.98 -6.33 -6.30
N PHE A 251 7.28 -5.79 -5.12
CA PHE A 251 7.23 -6.58 -3.87
C PHE A 251 5.82 -6.92 -3.43
N LEU A 252 4.88 -5.98 -3.56
CA LEU A 252 3.49 -6.19 -3.16
C LEU A 252 2.77 -7.18 -4.08
N LEU A 253 3.11 -7.20 -5.37
CA LEU A 253 2.52 -8.11 -6.34
C LEU A 253 3.31 -9.43 -6.51
N MET A 254 4.50 -9.54 -5.92
CA MET A 254 5.36 -10.73 -5.98
C MET A 254 4.65 -12.05 -5.62
N PRO A 255 3.75 -12.12 -4.61
CA PRO A 255 3.07 -13.37 -4.28
C PRO A 255 2.12 -13.88 -5.38
N TYR A 256 1.76 -13.02 -6.34
CA TYR A 256 0.67 -13.23 -7.29
C TYR A 256 1.14 -13.44 -8.73
N SER A 257 2.45 -13.36 -8.98
CA SER A 257 3.03 -13.57 -10.30
C SER A 257 4.31 -14.36 -10.18
N ARG A 258 4.46 -15.38 -11.04
CA ARG A 258 5.74 -16.09 -11.20
C ARG A 258 6.76 -15.24 -11.94
N TYR A 259 6.28 -14.34 -12.80
CA TYR A 259 7.09 -13.48 -13.64
C TYR A 259 7.32 -12.13 -12.95
N PRO A 260 8.44 -11.44 -13.26
CA PRO A 260 8.64 -10.06 -12.88
C PRO A 260 7.41 -9.19 -13.16
N ILE A 261 7.06 -8.35 -12.20
CA ILE A 261 6.02 -7.33 -12.37
C ILE A 261 6.57 -6.23 -13.26
N ILE A 262 5.80 -5.85 -14.28
CA ILE A 262 6.23 -4.90 -15.31
C ILE A 262 5.20 -3.78 -15.49
N THR A 263 5.53 -2.75 -16.26
CA THR A 263 4.55 -1.76 -16.72
C THR A 263 3.81 -2.25 -17.96
N ALA A 264 2.67 -1.63 -18.29
CA ALA A 264 2.00 -1.84 -19.58
C ALA A 264 2.90 -1.45 -20.77
N ASN A 265 3.80 -0.48 -20.60
CA ASN A 265 4.75 -0.10 -21.65
C ASN A 265 5.82 -1.18 -21.87
N ASP A 266 6.34 -1.79 -20.80
CA ASP A 266 7.33 -2.89 -20.87
C ASP A 266 6.79 -4.14 -21.59
N LEU A 267 5.47 -4.35 -21.56
CA LEU A 267 4.81 -5.47 -22.25
C LEU A 267 4.98 -5.39 -23.78
N GLY A 268 5.04 -4.16 -24.32
CA GLY A 268 5.33 -3.90 -25.73
C GLY A 268 6.80 -3.58 -26.03
N ALA A 269 7.68 -3.60 -25.02
CA ALA A 269 9.08 -3.25 -25.18
C ALA A 269 9.88 -4.38 -25.83
N ARG A 270 10.52 -4.09 -26.97
CA ARG A 270 11.42 -5.02 -27.64
C ARG A 270 12.67 -5.24 -26.81
N GLY A 271 13.23 -6.44 -26.91
CA GLY A 271 14.54 -6.75 -26.37
C GLY A 271 15.63 -5.97 -27.07
N SER A 272 16.79 -5.90 -26.44
CA SER A 272 17.97 -5.43 -27.15
C SER A 272 18.28 -6.39 -28.30
N TRP A 273 18.58 -5.84 -29.46
CA TRP A 273 19.06 -6.61 -30.60
C TRP A 273 20.42 -7.23 -30.25
N ASP A 274 20.54 -8.55 -30.39
CA ASP A 274 21.82 -9.25 -30.28
C ASP A 274 22.42 -9.39 -31.66
N GLU A 275 23.40 -8.52 -31.97
CA GLU A 275 24.09 -8.55 -33.26
C GLU A 275 24.79 -9.89 -33.53
N GLN A 276 25.32 -10.54 -32.49
CA GLN A 276 26.04 -11.81 -32.64
C GLN A 276 25.09 -12.97 -32.93
N ALA A 277 23.92 -12.97 -32.29
CA ALA A 277 22.91 -14.00 -32.50
C ALA A 277 21.95 -13.69 -33.66
N GLY A 278 22.02 -12.49 -34.24
CA GLY A 278 21.12 -12.03 -35.31
C GLY A 278 19.64 -12.05 -34.90
N ARG A 279 19.33 -11.84 -33.61
CA ARG A 279 17.97 -11.90 -33.06
C ARG A 279 17.78 -10.96 -31.87
N GLU A 280 16.54 -10.57 -31.60
CA GLU A 280 16.19 -9.85 -30.36
C GLU A 280 16.42 -10.78 -29.14
N ARG A 281 17.03 -10.24 -28.07
CA ARG A 281 17.26 -10.99 -26.83
C ARG A 281 15.95 -11.17 -26.07
N PRO A 282 15.64 -12.34 -25.48
CA PRO A 282 14.43 -12.53 -24.68
C PRO A 282 14.28 -11.47 -23.58
N VAL A 283 13.06 -10.98 -23.37
CA VAL A 283 12.76 -10.08 -22.25
C VAL A 283 12.75 -10.87 -20.93
N PRO A 284 13.24 -10.31 -19.81
CA PRO A 284 13.31 -11.03 -18.54
C PRO A 284 11.95 -11.48 -17.97
N TRP A 285 10.87 -10.83 -18.39
CA TRP A 285 9.52 -11.09 -17.88
C TRP A 285 8.75 -12.17 -18.65
N SER A 286 9.24 -12.61 -19.81
CA SER A 286 8.59 -13.66 -20.61
C SER A 286 9.41 -14.96 -20.56
N PRO A 287 8.76 -16.12 -20.42
CA PRO A 287 9.43 -17.42 -20.59
C PRO A 287 9.76 -17.71 -22.06
N GLU A 288 9.22 -16.95 -23.02
CA GLU A 288 9.32 -17.25 -24.44
C GLU A 288 10.57 -16.64 -25.08
N PRO A 289 11.36 -17.43 -25.83
CA PRO A 289 12.54 -16.92 -26.51
C PRO A 289 12.24 -15.87 -27.58
N SER A 290 11.05 -15.92 -28.18
CA SER A 290 10.65 -15.12 -29.34
C SER A 290 10.07 -13.75 -28.99
N GLN A 291 10.08 -13.35 -27.71
CA GLN A 291 9.54 -12.08 -27.23
C GLN A 291 8.09 -11.80 -27.66
N PRO A 292 7.09 -12.23 -26.86
CA PRO A 292 5.72 -12.01 -27.23
C PRO A 292 5.35 -10.54 -27.01
N HIS A 293 5.11 -9.80 -28.09
CA HIS A 293 4.38 -8.54 -28.05
C HIS A 293 2.93 -8.70 -28.53
N CYS A 294 2.60 -9.90 -29.02
CA CYS A 294 1.29 -10.27 -29.55
C CYS A 294 0.77 -11.50 -28.81
N PHE A 295 -0.38 -11.37 -28.18
CA PHE A 295 -0.97 -12.35 -27.30
C PHE A 295 -2.30 -12.83 -27.87
N GLU A 296 -2.56 -14.13 -27.73
CA GLU A 296 -3.86 -14.71 -28.09
C GLU A 296 -4.96 -14.07 -27.24
N ARG A 297 -4.64 -13.80 -25.96
CA ARG A 297 -5.53 -13.14 -25.01
C ARG A 297 -4.76 -12.16 -24.14
N LEU A 298 -5.40 -11.03 -23.84
CA LEU A 298 -4.95 -10.06 -22.83
C LEU A 298 -6.16 -9.62 -22.02
N ALA A 299 -6.03 -9.55 -20.70
CA ALA A 299 -7.05 -8.97 -19.85
C ALA A 299 -6.60 -7.59 -19.35
N MET A 300 -7.53 -6.65 -19.28
CA MET A 300 -7.31 -5.34 -18.68
C MET A 300 -8.36 -5.13 -17.61
N CYS A 301 -7.93 -5.01 -16.36
CA CYS A 301 -8.81 -5.04 -15.20
C CYS A 301 -8.66 -3.76 -14.37
N ARG A 302 -9.78 -3.13 -14.04
CA ARG A 302 -9.85 -1.97 -13.14
C ARG A 302 -10.64 -2.32 -11.90
N TRP A 303 -10.04 -2.08 -10.74
CA TRP A 303 -10.73 -2.25 -9.47
C TRP A 303 -10.99 -0.89 -8.85
N GLY A 304 -12.26 -0.61 -8.61
CA GLY A 304 -12.67 0.58 -7.87
C GLY A 304 -12.46 0.44 -6.36
N ILE A 305 -12.76 1.52 -5.64
CA ILE A 305 -12.70 1.64 -4.16
C ILE A 305 -13.72 0.70 -3.44
N GLN A 306 -14.41 -0.20 -4.14
CA GLN A 306 -15.66 -0.80 -3.65
C GLN A 306 -15.54 -1.61 -2.36
N THR A 307 -15.82 -0.91 -1.26
CA THR A 307 -16.96 -1.16 -0.36
C THR A 307 -17.31 -2.63 -0.14
N GLY A 308 -16.42 -3.34 0.56
CA GLY A 308 -16.78 -4.49 1.40
C GLY A 308 -16.53 -5.89 0.83
N GLY A 309 -16.05 -6.00 -0.43
CA GLY A 309 -15.83 -7.30 -1.07
C GLY A 309 -14.42 -7.89 -0.95
N GLY A 310 -13.40 -7.10 -0.57
CA GLY A 310 -11.98 -7.46 -0.63
C GLY A 310 -11.47 -8.44 0.45
N THR A 311 -10.36 -9.14 0.19
CA THR A 311 -9.62 -9.87 1.23
C THR A 311 -9.18 -8.87 2.29
N LEU A 312 -9.27 -9.24 3.58
CA LEU A 312 -8.78 -8.40 4.67
C LEU A 312 -7.32 -8.00 4.40
N LEU A 313 -7.01 -6.71 4.44
CA LEU A 313 -5.66 -6.18 4.18
C LEU A 313 -4.59 -6.82 5.08
N SER A 314 -4.95 -7.23 6.30
CA SER A 314 -4.06 -7.97 7.18
C SER A 314 -3.67 -9.34 6.61
N ILE A 315 -4.62 -10.07 6.02
CA ILE A 315 -4.34 -11.36 5.36
C ILE A 315 -3.43 -11.14 4.15
N VAL A 316 -3.74 -10.14 3.32
CA VAL A 316 -2.94 -9.77 2.15
C VAL A 316 -1.51 -9.38 2.57
N ALA A 317 -1.37 -8.56 3.62
CA ALA A 317 -0.08 -8.13 4.12
C ALA A 317 0.74 -9.30 4.68
N GLY A 318 0.08 -10.25 5.35
CA GLY A 318 0.68 -11.50 5.80
C GLY A 318 1.29 -12.27 4.63
N LYS A 319 0.52 -12.51 3.56
CA LYS A 319 1.01 -13.20 2.35
C LYS A 319 2.20 -12.51 1.70
N VAL A 320 2.16 -11.19 1.59
CA VAL A 320 3.29 -10.39 1.06
C VAL A 320 4.53 -10.60 1.93
N VAL A 321 4.39 -10.43 3.25
CA VAL A 321 5.52 -10.60 4.18
C VAL A 321 6.08 -12.02 4.15
N ASP A 322 5.23 -13.04 4.12
CA ASP A 322 5.64 -14.44 4.06
C ASP A 322 6.43 -14.72 2.77
N SER A 323 5.95 -14.22 1.64
CA SER A 323 6.62 -14.34 0.34
C SER A 323 8.00 -13.64 0.34
N LEU A 324 8.08 -12.42 0.88
CA LEU A 324 9.34 -11.70 1.03
C LEU A 324 10.32 -12.42 1.97
N SER A 325 9.81 -13.03 3.04
CA SER A 325 10.61 -13.76 4.02
C SER A 325 11.14 -15.07 3.43
N GLN A 326 10.30 -15.81 2.71
CA GLN A 326 10.68 -17.04 1.99
C GLN A 326 11.76 -16.76 0.94
N ALA A 327 11.66 -15.61 0.26
CA ALA A 327 12.66 -15.14 -0.69
C ALA A 327 13.92 -14.53 -0.02
N LYS A 328 13.98 -14.49 1.33
CA LYS A 328 15.06 -13.88 2.11
C LYS A 328 15.35 -12.42 1.71
N LEU A 329 14.31 -11.67 1.36
CA LEU A 329 14.41 -10.28 0.91
C LEU A 329 14.28 -9.28 2.06
N ILE A 330 13.63 -9.64 3.17
CA ILE A 330 13.52 -8.74 4.32
C ILE A 330 14.88 -8.66 5.02
N PRO A 331 15.56 -7.50 5.04
CA PRO A 331 16.83 -7.35 5.74
C PRO A 331 16.62 -7.40 7.26
N PRO A 332 17.71 -7.52 8.05
CA PRO A 332 17.66 -7.19 9.47
C PRO A 332 17.06 -5.79 9.66
N SER A 333 16.31 -5.61 10.76
CA SER A 333 15.75 -4.30 11.11
C SER A 333 16.88 -3.26 11.17
N PRO A 334 16.77 -2.13 10.45
CA PRO A 334 17.75 -1.04 10.54
C PRO A 334 17.68 -0.30 11.89
N ILE A 335 16.63 -0.56 12.67
CA ILE A 335 16.40 0.04 13.98
C ILE A 335 17.01 -0.83 15.08
N SER A 336 17.88 -0.22 15.89
CA SER A 336 18.37 -0.78 17.14
C SER A 336 17.50 -0.30 18.33
N TRP A 337 17.10 -1.23 19.19
CA TRP A 337 16.28 -0.93 20.37
C TRP A 337 17.09 -0.93 21.69
N GLY A 338 18.38 -1.25 21.62
CA GLY A 338 19.32 -1.32 22.75
C GLY A 338 19.87 0.06 23.11
N GLY A 339 19.91 0.39 24.40
CA GLY A 339 20.19 1.73 24.96
C GLY A 339 21.63 2.23 24.89
N GLY A 340 22.29 2.06 23.76
CA GLY A 340 23.63 2.61 23.51
C GLY A 340 23.58 3.65 22.40
N GLY A 341 23.16 4.88 22.71
CA GLY A 341 23.33 6.05 21.83
C GLY A 341 22.41 6.09 20.60
N SER A 342 21.48 7.02 20.61
CA SER A 342 20.65 7.38 19.45
C SER A 342 21.56 7.94 18.34
N SER A 343 22.11 7.07 17.49
CA SER A 343 22.68 7.49 16.22
C SER A 343 21.54 7.55 15.22
N ILE A 344 20.83 8.70 15.19
CA ILE A 344 20.13 9.10 13.98
C ILE A 344 21.22 9.24 12.92
N GLY A 345 21.39 8.20 12.11
CA GLY A 345 22.48 8.03 11.17
C GLY A 345 22.49 9.08 10.08
N GLY A 346 23.08 10.25 10.39
CA GLY A 346 23.91 10.96 9.43
C GLY A 346 25.13 10.09 9.14
N SER A 347 25.00 9.20 8.15
CA SER A 347 26.09 8.40 7.62
C SER A 347 27.07 9.29 6.86
N SER A 348 27.90 10.04 7.59
CA SER A 348 28.99 10.85 7.02
C SER A 348 30.17 10.86 8.00
N GLY A 349 30.98 9.80 7.98
CA GLY A 349 32.19 9.72 8.80
C GLY A 349 32.95 8.44 8.49
N GLY A 350 33.77 8.47 7.43
CA GLY A 350 34.67 7.39 7.07
C GLY A 350 35.71 7.14 8.16
N GLY A 351 35.45 6.15 9.00
CA GLY A 351 36.42 5.55 9.91
C GLY A 351 36.67 4.12 9.47
N SER A 352 37.86 3.85 8.94
CA SER A 352 38.33 2.53 8.54
C SER A 352 38.24 1.55 9.71
N ALA A 353 37.36 0.55 9.60
CA ALA A 353 37.19 -0.51 10.58
C ALA A 353 38.31 -1.55 10.41
N GLY A 354 39.20 -1.63 11.40
CA GLY A 354 39.99 -2.82 11.63
C GLY A 354 39.06 -4.01 11.93
N ALA A 355 39.27 -5.11 11.21
CA ALA A 355 38.55 -6.35 11.40
C ALA A 355 38.81 -6.91 12.81
N GLN A 356 37.86 -6.72 13.73
CA GLN A 356 37.74 -7.55 14.93
C GLN A 356 36.73 -8.67 14.65
N GLU A 357 37.22 -9.89 14.56
CA GLU A 357 36.44 -11.11 14.52
C GLU A 357 35.63 -11.30 15.82
N GLY A 358 34.31 -11.12 15.71
CA GLY A 358 33.38 -12.22 16.00
C GLY A 358 33.20 -12.69 17.44
N LYS A 359 33.05 -11.79 18.43
CA LYS A 359 32.25 -12.11 19.62
C LYS A 359 30.83 -11.59 19.42
N GLY A 360 29.94 -12.51 19.03
CA GLY A 360 28.48 -12.41 19.07
C GLY A 360 27.91 -11.03 18.78
N LEU A 361 27.67 -10.73 17.50
CA LEU A 361 26.71 -9.68 17.13
C LEU A 361 25.43 -9.95 17.92
N ASP A 362 25.13 -9.08 18.87
CA ASP A 362 23.94 -9.13 19.72
C ASP A 362 22.74 -9.45 18.82
N ALA A 363 22.26 -10.69 18.92
CA ALA A 363 21.02 -11.09 18.28
C ALA A 363 19.99 -10.06 18.72
N GLY A 364 19.48 -9.28 17.75
CA GLY A 364 18.56 -8.18 18.03
C GLY A 364 17.48 -8.64 19.03
N PRO A 365 17.02 -7.75 19.92
CA PRO A 365 16.20 -8.10 21.06
C PRO A 365 15.08 -9.05 20.65
N ASP A 366 14.96 -10.16 21.38
CA ASP A 366 14.08 -11.27 21.02
C ASP A 366 12.73 -10.69 20.59
N PRO A 367 12.22 -11.04 19.41
CA PRO A 367 10.89 -10.65 19.00
C PRO A 367 9.80 -10.98 20.02
N ARG A 368 10.07 -11.85 21.00
CA ARG A 368 9.25 -12.24 22.15
C ARG A 368 9.55 -11.45 23.44
N ASP A 369 10.47 -10.46 23.43
CA ASP A 369 10.63 -9.54 24.56
C ASP A 369 9.40 -8.64 24.67
N ASN A 370 8.42 -9.15 25.40
CA ASN A 370 7.17 -8.48 25.71
C ASN A 370 7.30 -7.51 26.90
N THR A 371 8.52 -7.31 27.44
CA THR A 371 8.75 -6.39 28.56
C THR A 371 9.14 -4.99 28.11
N THR A 372 9.59 -4.80 26.87
CA THR A 372 9.97 -3.49 26.33
C THR A 372 8.95 -3.02 25.29
N LEU A 373 8.26 -1.89 25.52
CA LEU A 373 7.43 -1.26 24.51
C LEU A 373 8.35 -0.60 23.47
N ARG A 374 8.27 -1.07 22.21
CA ARG A 374 9.07 -0.57 21.08
C ARG A 374 8.20 0.35 20.25
N VAL A 375 8.50 1.65 20.26
CA VAL A 375 7.73 2.69 19.57
C VAL A 375 8.56 3.22 18.40
N LEU A 376 8.07 3.00 17.19
CA LEU A 376 8.65 3.56 15.98
C LEU A 376 7.88 4.82 15.59
N ILE A 377 8.55 5.96 15.56
CA ILE A 377 7.98 7.26 15.23
C ILE A 377 8.38 7.60 13.80
N GLU A 378 7.41 7.81 12.92
CA GLU A 378 7.67 8.31 11.57
C GLU A 378 8.19 9.74 11.63
N THR A 379 9.35 9.95 11.01
CA THR A 379 9.79 11.27 10.57
C THR A 379 9.45 11.44 9.11
N ARG A 380 9.13 12.68 8.73
CA ARG A 380 9.05 13.08 7.34
C ARG A 380 10.09 14.16 7.11
N HIS A 381 10.57 14.18 5.88
CA HIS A 381 11.37 15.27 5.35
C HIS A 381 10.55 15.91 4.22
N GLY A 382 10.71 17.21 4.03
CA GLY A 382 9.96 17.96 3.02
C GLY A 382 9.08 19.05 3.61
N PRO A 383 8.26 19.71 2.77
CA PRO A 383 7.70 21.02 3.07
C PRO A 383 6.46 20.98 3.97
N VAL A 384 5.96 19.80 4.36
CA VAL A 384 4.71 19.66 5.12
C VAL A 384 4.82 18.50 6.11
N ARG A 385 3.98 18.47 7.16
CA ARG A 385 3.81 17.30 8.05
C ARG A 385 5.13 16.80 8.64
N ASN A 386 5.84 17.63 9.40
CA ASN A 386 7.09 17.24 10.06
C ASN A 386 6.91 17.35 11.58
N ILE A 387 7.50 16.43 12.35
CA ILE A 387 7.70 16.59 13.80
C ILE A 387 9.04 17.30 14.00
N LYS A 388 9.01 18.61 14.24
CA LYS A 388 10.20 19.47 14.31
C LYS A 388 11.02 19.28 15.59
N ASN A 389 10.51 18.58 16.60
CA ASN A 389 11.21 18.25 17.84
C ASN A 389 11.34 16.74 18.08
N ILE A 390 11.56 15.95 17.01
CA ILE A 390 11.68 14.49 17.15
C ILE A 390 12.77 14.07 18.17
N GLN A 391 13.91 14.76 18.20
CA GLN A 391 14.98 14.44 19.15
C GLN A 391 14.55 14.62 20.61
N GLU A 392 13.78 15.68 20.90
CA GLU A 392 13.24 15.94 22.24
C GLU A 392 12.31 14.80 22.69
N LEU A 393 11.52 14.25 21.77
CA LEU A 393 10.65 13.09 22.05
C LEU A 393 11.47 11.83 22.33
N LEU A 394 12.52 11.56 21.53
CA LEU A 394 13.39 10.41 21.73
C LEU A 394 14.13 10.51 23.07
N ASP A 395 14.65 11.70 23.41
CA ASP A 395 15.31 11.96 24.69
C ASP A 395 14.35 11.76 25.87
N ALA A 396 13.10 12.21 25.74
CA ALA A 396 12.07 12.00 26.75
C ALA A 396 11.70 10.52 26.91
N CYS A 397 11.64 9.75 25.81
CA CYS A 397 11.47 8.30 25.89
C CYS A 397 12.63 7.63 26.62
N GLU A 398 13.89 8.00 26.31
CA GLU A 398 15.06 7.40 26.97
C GLU A 398 15.11 7.75 28.45
N LYS A 399 14.76 8.98 28.84
CA LYS A 399 14.61 9.36 30.26
C LYS A 399 13.57 8.51 31.00
N ARG A 400 12.48 8.12 30.32
CA ARG A 400 11.43 7.24 30.88
C ARG A 400 11.73 5.75 30.72
N ARG A 401 12.77 5.36 29.99
CA ARG A 401 13.05 3.96 29.62
C ARG A 401 12.95 2.97 30.78
N LYS A 402 13.52 3.31 31.94
CA LYS A 402 13.59 2.42 33.11
C LYS A 402 12.40 2.57 34.08
N SER A 403 11.72 3.72 34.06
CA SER A 403 10.57 4.00 34.92
C SER A 403 9.22 3.69 34.26
N PHE A 404 9.22 3.43 32.93
CA PHE A 404 8.02 3.10 32.19
C PHE A 404 7.40 1.79 32.66
N SER A 405 6.12 1.82 33.03
CA SER A 405 5.35 0.62 33.34
C SER A 405 3.91 0.80 32.89
N ALA A 406 3.47 0.01 31.93
CA ALA A 406 2.14 0.08 31.35
C ALA A 406 1.78 -1.29 30.75
N GLY A 407 0.63 -1.86 31.13
CA GLY A 407 0.26 -3.23 30.74
C GLY A 407 1.36 -4.26 31.10
N PRO A 408 1.81 -5.13 30.17
CA PRO A 408 2.91 -6.06 30.40
C PRO A 408 4.31 -5.43 30.27
N PHE A 409 4.39 -4.17 29.81
CA PHE A 409 5.66 -3.52 29.54
C PHE A 409 6.24 -2.90 30.82
N ARG A 410 7.55 -3.02 30.97
CA ARG A 410 8.38 -2.52 32.08
C ARG A 410 9.51 -1.61 31.60
N ARG A 411 9.63 -1.44 30.28
CA ARG A 411 10.61 -0.56 29.64
C ARG A 411 10.01 0.11 28.42
N LEU A 412 10.55 1.26 28.04
CA LEU A 412 10.21 1.99 26.82
C LEU A 412 11.45 2.15 25.94
N ALA A 413 11.32 1.88 24.64
CA ALA A 413 12.34 2.18 23.64
C ALA A 413 11.66 2.86 22.45
N CYS A 414 12.09 4.09 22.15
CA CYS A 414 11.61 4.84 20.99
C CYS A 414 12.71 4.93 19.93
N ALA A 415 12.30 4.83 18.67
CA ALA A 415 13.17 5.07 17.52
C ALA A 415 12.42 5.90 16.49
N ALA A 416 13.17 6.59 15.63
CA ALA A 416 12.62 7.36 14.52
C ALA A 416 13.01 6.74 13.19
N THR A 417 12.13 6.81 12.20
CA THR A 417 12.45 6.41 10.83
C THR A 417 11.71 7.25 9.81
N SER A 418 12.33 7.49 8.65
CA SER A 418 11.65 8.07 7.50
C SER A 418 11.29 6.97 6.52
N PHE A 419 10.00 6.86 6.19
CA PHE A 419 9.55 5.96 5.15
C PHE A 419 9.81 6.49 3.73
N SER A 420 10.24 7.74 3.62
CA SER A 420 10.36 8.45 2.35
C SER A 420 11.81 8.55 1.83
N ALA A 421 12.81 8.44 2.71
CA ALA A 421 14.22 8.83 2.48
C ALA A 421 15.04 8.01 1.44
N GLY A 422 14.39 7.30 0.52
CA GLY A 422 15.04 6.50 -0.52
C GLY A 422 15.25 7.20 -1.86
N ALA A 423 14.82 8.46 -2.03
CA ALA A 423 14.80 9.11 -3.35
C ALA A 423 15.98 10.05 -3.64
N ALA A 424 16.73 10.50 -2.63
CA ALA A 424 17.92 11.29 -2.86
C ALA A 424 19.16 10.37 -2.94
N PRO A 425 19.68 10.02 -4.14
CA PRO A 425 21.08 9.63 -4.21
C PRO A 425 21.86 10.77 -3.57
N SER A 426 22.64 10.47 -2.53
CA SER A 426 23.62 11.39 -1.96
C SER A 426 24.54 11.84 -3.11
N ALA A 427 24.20 12.97 -3.74
CA ALA A 427 24.93 13.53 -4.87
C ALA A 427 26.31 14.08 -4.48
N SER A 428 26.73 13.89 -3.22
CA SER A 428 27.94 14.49 -2.65
C SER A 428 29.07 13.51 -2.32
N SER A 429 28.99 12.23 -2.72
CA SER A 429 30.14 11.30 -2.63
C SER A 429 30.54 10.85 -4.04
N GLY A 430 31.40 11.64 -4.69
CA GLY A 430 31.85 11.50 -6.07
C GLY A 430 32.70 10.28 -6.41
N GLU A 431 32.58 9.17 -5.69
CA GLU A 431 33.23 7.89 -6.02
C GLU A 431 32.24 6.74 -5.80
N ALA A 432 31.21 6.68 -6.65
CA ALA A 432 30.39 5.49 -6.77
C ALA A 432 31.22 4.42 -7.49
N SER A 433 31.96 3.63 -6.72
CA SER A 433 32.50 2.37 -7.22
C SER A 433 31.32 1.52 -7.70
N PRO A 434 31.26 1.13 -8.99
CA PRO A 434 30.16 0.32 -9.52
C PRO A 434 30.22 -1.05 -8.86
N SER A 435 29.45 -1.25 -7.79
CA SER A 435 29.27 -2.59 -7.25
C SER A 435 28.62 -3.44 -8.34
N PRO A 436 29.18 -4.60 -8.73
CA PRO A 436 28.69 -5.41 -9.86
C PRO A 436 27.27 -5.98 -9.66
N SER A 437 26.66 -5.77 -8.48
CA SER A 437 25.30 -6.13 -8.15
C SER A 437 24.35 -4.93 -8.29
N GLY A 438 24.27 -4.33 -9.49
CA GLY A 438 23.46 -3.15 -9.87
C GLY A 438 21.93 -3.23 -9.67
N ARG A 439 21.46 -3.79 -8.55
CA ARG A 439 20.08 -3.91 -8.07
C ARG A 439 19.77 -2.97 -6.89
N ALA A 440 20.69 -2.11 -6.48
CA ALA A 440 20.52 -1.21 -5.34
C ALA A 440 19.64 0.04 -5.60
N GLY A 441 18.66 -0.05 -6.50
CA GLY A 441 17.73 1.04 -6.82
C GLY A 441 16.41 0.88 -6.09
N GLY A 442 16.17 1.68 -5.04
CA GLY A 442 14.88 1.91 -4.38
C GLY A 442 14.23 0.75 -3.61
N GLY A 443 14.45 -0.50 -4.00
CA GLY A 443 13.78 -1.65 -3.39
C GLY A 443 14.20 -1.94 -1.95
N GLY A 444 15.45 -1.62 -1.61
CA GLY A 444 15.98 -1.75 -0.25
C GLY A 444 15.19 -0.93 0.77
N GLN A 445 14.66 0.24 0.41
CA GLN A 445 13.94 1.10 1.35
C GLN A 445 12.61 0.48 1.78
N PHE A 446 11.79 -0.01 0.84
CA PHE A 446 10.53 -0.66 1.18
C PHE A 446 10.76 -1.88 2.10
N LEU A 447 11.74 -2.70 1.78
CA LEU A 447 12.08 -3.89 2.57
C LEU A 447 12.58 -3.51 3.97
N SER A 448 13.42 -2.46 4.08
CA SER A 448 13.86 -1.90 5.36
C SER A 448 12.70 -1.32 6.18
N ASN A 449 11.74 -0.65 5.53
CA ASN A 449 10.53 -0.14 6.19
C ASN A 449 9.70 -1.30 6.77
N VAL A 450 9.50 -2.37 5.99
CA VAL A 450 8.82 -3.60 6.44
C VAL A 450 9.57 -4.21 7.63
N ALA A 451 10.90 -4.32 7.56
CA ALA A 451 11.71 -4.84 8.67
C ALA A 451 11.57 -3.99 9.94
N ALA A 452 11.61 -2.66 9.81
CA ALA A 452 11.50 -1.72 10.92
C ALA A 452 10.13 -1.81 11.62
N VAL A 453 9.02 -1.74 10.88
CA VAL A 453 7.67 -1.80 11.47
C VAL A 453 7.36 -3.17 12.08
N ARG A 454 7.93 -4.25 11.55
CA ARG A 454 7.84 -5.59 12.14
C ARG A 454 8.62 -5.75 13.44
N GLY A 455 9.58 -4.87 13.70
CA GLY A 455 10.31 -4.78 14.96
C GLY A 455 9.58 -3.96 16.03
N ALA A 456 8.54 -3.21 15.68
CA ALA A 456 7.85 -2.29 16.58
C ALA A 456 6.56 -2.88 17.18
N HIS A 457 6.25 -2.46 18.41
CA HIS A 457 4.93 -2.67 19.03
C HIS A 457 3.98 -1.53 18.66
N VAL A 458 4.48 -0.30 18.60
CA VAL A 458 3.68 0.87 18.22
C VAL A 458 4.34 1.56 17.03
N LEU A 459 3.56 1.85 16.00
CA LEU A 459 3.94 2.74 14.91
C LEU A 459 3.19 4.06 15.10
N ALA A 460 3.91 5.12 15.46
CA ALA A 460 3.37 6.47 15.57
C ALA A 460 3.69 7.25 14.29
N VAL A 461 2.66 7.69 13.57
CA VAL A 461 2.80 8.32 12.24
C VAL A 461 2.06 9.64 12.20
N LEU A 462 2.59 10.61 11.47
CA LEU A 462 1.78 11.77 11.09
C LEU A 462 0.74 11.31 10.06
N HIS A 463 -0.49 11.81 10.16
CA HIS A 463 -1.56 11.46 9.24
C HIS A 463 -1.09 11.50 7.76
N GLY A 464 -1.42 10.45 7.01
CA GLY A 464 -1.08 10.30 5.60
C GLY A 464 -0.54 8.92 5.24
N ALA A 465 0.16 8.84 4.11
CA ALA A 465 0.55 7.58 3.48
C ALA A 465 1.46 6.70 4.36
N GLY A 466 2.25 7.28 5.27
CA GLY A 466 3.12 6.53 6.20
C GLY A 466 2.37 5.53 7.08
N ALA A 467 1.10 5.82 7.41
CA ALA A 467 0.22 4.94 8.19
C ALA A 467 -0.04 3.58 7.52
N THR A 468 0.11 3.50 6.19
CA THR A 468 0.03 2.25 5.41
C THR A 468 0.99 1.18 5.90
N ASN A 469 2.17 1.58 6.42
CA ASN A 469 3.15 0.62 6.90
C ASN A 469 2.65 -0.17 8.11
N SER A 470 1.59 0.28 8.78
CA SER A 470 0.95 -0.44 9.89
C SER A 470 0.42 -1.82 9.47
N TRP A 471 0.04 -2.02 8.21
CA TRP A 471 -0.46 -3.31 7.73
C TRP A 471 0.61 -4.40 7.72
N PHE A 472 1.89 -4.02 7.64
CA PHE A 472 3.02 -4.95 7.68
C PHE A 472 3.56 -5.21 9.09
N MET A 473 3.02 -4.52 10.11
CA MET A 473 3.34 -4.80 11.51
C MET A 473 2.91 -6.22 11.91
N ARG A 474 3.34 -6.65 13.10
CA ARG A 474 2.90 -7.93 13.64
C ARG A 474 1.44 -7.86 14.02
N GLN A 475 0.70 -8.90 13.66
CA GLN A 475 -0.71 -8.98 13.99
C GLN A 475 -0.87 -9.38 15.45
N ARG A 476 -1.87 -8.81 16.13
CA ARG A 476 -2.31 -9.03 17.51
C ARG A 476 -1.33 -8.59 18.60
N SER A 477 -0.22 -7.95 18.23
CA SER A 477 0.80 -7.44 19.16
C SER A 477 1.28 -6.04 18.78
N SER A 478 0.50 -5.33 17.97
CA SER A 478 0.90 -4.04 17.42
C SER A 478 -0.24 -3.04 17.35
N ALA A 479 0.12 -1.77 17.42
CA ALA A 479 -0.78 -0.64 17.31
C ALA A 479 -0.26 0.42 16.33
N LEU A 480 -1.20 1.05 15.63
CA LEU A 480 -1.02 2.28 14.88
C LEU A 480 -1.50 3.45 15.74
N VAL A 481 -0.61 4.41 15.99
CA VAL A 481 -0.96 5.73 16.54
C VAL A 481 -0.90 6.74 15.41
N GLU A 482 -2.06 7.22 14.97
CA GLU A 482 -2.14 8.28 13.98
C GLU A 482 -2.15 9.66 14.65
N ILE A 483 -1.07 10.40 14.46
CA ILE A 483 -0.91 11.78 14.93
C ILE A 483 -1.57 12.72 13.91
N ARG A 484 -2.61 13.42 14.35
CA ARG A 484 -3.42 14.31 13.52
C ARG A 484 -3.10 15.76 13.90
N PRO A 485 -2.52 16.55 12.98
CA PRO A 485 -2.00 17.87 13.34
C PRO A 485 -3.12 18.90 13.49
N CYS A 486 -2.97 19.79 14.47
CA CYS A 486 -3.52 21.14 14.44
C CYS A 486 -5.01 21.25 14.09
N ARG A 487 -5.86 20.63 14.93
CA ARG A 487 -7.32 20.57 14.76
C ARG A 487 -7.79 19.82 13.52
N PHE A 488 -6.90 19.15 12.78
CA PHE A 488 -7.30 18.31 11.64
C PHE A 488 -8.19 17.15 12.08
N GLY A 489 -7.89 16.56 13.24
CA GLY A 489 -8.69 15.48 13.80
C GLY A 489 -10.02 15.89 14.40
N SER A 490 -10.23 17.19 14.66
CA SER A 490 -11.45 17.75 15.21
C SER A 490 -12.27 18.49 14.13
N HIS A 491 -11.83 19.68 13.72
CA HIS A 491 -12.50 20.55 12.75
C HIS A 491 -12.67 19.91 11.36
N HIS A 492 -11.81 18.94 11.02
CA HIS A 492 -11.83 18.25 9.72
C HIS A 492 -12.00 16.73 9.86
N ALA A 493 -12.51 16.25 11.00
CA ALA A 493 -12.51 14.84 11.40
C ALA A 493 -13.06 13.86 10.33
N SER A 494 -14.05 14.29 9.55
CA SER A 494 -14.65 13.47 8.47
C SER A 494 -13.62 12.86 7.50
N TRP A 495 -12.46 13.51 7.35
CA TRP A 495 -11.40 13.04 6.49
C TRP A 495 -10.45 12.02 7.15
N PRO A 496 -9.71 12.32 8.22
CA PRO A 496 -8.84 11.33 8.86
C PRO A 496 -9.60 10.08 9.31
N ASP A 497 -10.91 10.20 9.58
CA ASP A 497 -11.75 9.09 10.01
C ASP A 497 -12.19 8.15 8.89
N LYS A 498 -12.05 8.57 7.62
CA LYS A 498 -12.61 7.86 6.47
C LYS A 498 -11.81 6.62 6.09
N TYR A 499 -10.50 6.63 6.33
CA TYR A 499 -9.59 5.62 5.78
C TYR A 499 -9.00 4.69 6.83
N MET A 500 -7.96 5.11 7.57
CA MET A 500 -7.23 4.20 8.46
C MET A 500 -8.12 3.57 9.55
N PRO A 501 -8.95 4.32 10.31
CA PRO A 501 -9.83 3.70 11.30
C PRO A 501 -10.77 2.66 10.69
N VAL A 502 -11.37 2.97 9.53
CA VAL A 502 -12.28 2.07 8.82
C VAL A 502 -11.55 0.82 8.35
N GLN A 503 -10.34 0.96 7.80
CA GLN A 503 -9.55 -0.19 7.33
C GLN A 503 -9.12 -1.07 8.50
N HIS A 504 -8.62 -0.51 9.61
CA HIS A 504 -8.25 -1.30 10.79
C HIS A 504 -9.46 -2.01 11.41
N LYS A 505 -10.59 -1.33 11.54
CA LYS A 505 -11.86 -1.93 11.99
C LYS A 505 -12.32 -3.08 11.09
N ARG A 506 -12.25 -2.91 9.76
CA ARG A 506 -12.54 -3.99 8.79
C ARG A 506 -11.62 -5.19 8.96
N ASN A 507 -10.34 -4.93 9.26
CA ASN A 507 -9.35 -5.95 9.60
C ASN A 507 -9.49 -6.50 11.03
N ARG A 508 -10.62 -6.26 11.70
CA ARG A 508 -10.92 -6.73 13.06
C ARG A 508 -9.87 -6.27 14.08
N ASP A 509 -9.30 -5.08 13.87
CA ASP A 509 -8.32 -4.47 14.76
C ASP A 509 -7.12 -5.38 15.08
N VAL A 510 -6.72 -6.28 14.16
CA VAL A 510 -5.51 -7.12 14.35
C VAL A 510 -4.25 -6.28 14.50
N VAL A 511 -4.27 -5.04 14.01
CA VAL A 511 -3.37 -3.97 14.46
C VAL A 511 -4.30 -2.92 15.05
N LYS A 512 -4.15 -2.65 16.35
CA LYS A 512 -5.04 -1.75 17.11
C LYS A 512 -4.84 -0.32 16.62
N TYR A 513 -5.93 0.44 16.47
CA TYR A 513 -5.89 1.80 15.96
C TYR A 513 -6.14 2.81 17.08
N PHE A 514 -5.32 3.86 17.11
CA PHE A 514 -5.41 4.96 18.05
C PHE A 514 -5.21 6.29 17.31
N ALA A 515 -5.90 7.34 17.74
CA ALA A 515 -5.72 8.69 17.21
C ALA A 515 -5.17 9.63 18.29
N TYR A 516 -4.13 10.40 17.93
CA TYR A 516 -3.56 11.45 18.77
C TYR A 516 -3.76 12.81 18.07
N ASN A 517 -4.82 13.51 18.47
CA ASN A 517 -5.21 14.80 17.88
C ASN A 517 -4.46 15.93 18.58
N VAL A 518 -3.70 16.73 17.84
CA VAL A 518 -3.01 17.90 18.39
C VAL A 518 -3.91 19.13 18.25
N GLU A 519 -4.39 19.64 19.37
CA GLU A 519 -5.36 20.74 19.42
C GLU A 519 -4.77 22.03 19.99
N ASP A 520 -3.70 21.88 20.79
CA ASP A 520 -2.88 22.98 21.29
C ASP A 520 -2.14 23.70 20.16
N LYS A 521 -2.47 24.99 19.98
CA LYS A 521 -1.90 25.85 18.94
C LYS A 521 -0.40 26.09 19.12
N GLU A 522 0.15 25.95 20.33
CA GLU A 522 1.60 26.13 20.55
C GLU A 522 2.43 24.98 19.98
N GLN A 523 1.82 23.81 19.84
CA GLN A 523 2.42 22.63 19.20
C GLN A 523 2.33 22.69 17.68
N CYS A 524 1.68 23.72 17.12
CA CYS A 524 1.36 23.85 15.71
C CYS A 524 2.21 24.89 15.00
N ARG A 525 2.70 24.53 13.82
CA ARG A 525 3.42 25.44 12.92
C ARG A 525 2.93 25.24 11.51
N LYS A 526 2.72 26.34 10.78
CA LYS A 526 2.36 26.29 9.36
C LYS A 526 3.36 25.45 8.57
N GLY A 527 2.87 24.66 7.63
CA GLY A 527 3.73 23.99 6.65
C GLY A 527 4.45 25.01 5.77
N ASP A 528 5.58 24.61 5.19
CA ASP A 528 6.40 25.47 4.33
C ASP A 528 5.62 25.91 3.08
N ILE A 529 4.70 25.09 2.55
CA ILE A 529 3.80 25.46 1.44
C ILE A 529 2.85 26.59 1.85
N GLU A 530 2.20 26.47 3.01
CA GLU A 530 1.31 27.53 3.52
C GLU A 530 2.09 28.82 3.78
N ALA A 531 3.31 28.70 4.33
CA ALA A 531 4.20 29.82 4.55
C ALA A 531 4.60 30.50 3.22
N ALA A 532 4.93 29.71 2.19
CA ALA A 532 5.29 30.18 0.86
C ALA A 532 4.13 30.87 0.11
N LEU A 533 2.89 30.40 0.30
CA LEU A 533 1.72 31.08 -0.24
C LEU A 533 1.49 32.43 0.44
N ARG A 534 1.62 32.47 1.77
CA ARG A 534 1.41 33.70 2.56
C ARG A 534 2.48 34.75 2.31
N ASN A 535 3.74 34.33 2.11
CA ASN A 535 4.85 35.24 1.78
C ASN A 535 4.94 35.55 0.27
N LYS A 536 4.04 35.01 -0.55
CA LYS A 536 3.96 35.17 -2.01
C LYS A 536 5.19 34.63 -2.78
N SER A 537 5.97 33.73 -2.20
CA SER A 537 7.01 32.98 -2.93
C SER A 537 6.45 31.82 -3.74
N MET A 538 5.17 31.48 -3.54
CA MET A 538 4.40 30.50 -4.32
C MET A 538 3.06 31.09 -4.74
N THR A 539 2.56 30.73 -5.92
CA THR A 539 1.24 31.18 -6.43
C THR A 539 0.12 30.21 -6.04
N ALA A 540 -1.07 30.74 -5.77
CA ALA A 540 -2.25 29.93 -5.44
C ALA A 540 -2.70 29.02 -6.60
N ALA A 541 -2.35 29.34 -7.85
CA ALA A 541 -2.65 28.50 -9.01
C ALA A 541 -2.03 27.09 -8.93
N ASN A 542 -0.94 26.94 -8.17
CA ASN A 542 -0.22 25.68 -8.02
C ASN A 542 -0.73 24.83 -6.85
N VAL A 543 -1.73 25.33 -6.10
CA VAL A 543 -2.21 24.70 -4.86
C VAL A 543 -3.72 24.64 -4.85
N ARG A 544 -4.29 23.49 -4.50
CA ARG A 544 -5.71 23.36 -4.16
C ARG A 544 -5.97 24.05 -2.85
N TRP A 545 -6.74 25.14 -2.90
CA TRP A 545 -7.05 25.95 -1.72
C TRP A 545 -8.17 25.32 -0.89
N ASP A 546 -7.85 24.28 -0.12
CA ASP A 546 -8.76 23.69 0.88
C ASP A 546 -8.18 23.91 2.30
N PRO A 547 -8.92 24.54 3.23
CA PRO A 547 -8.51 24.66 4.62
C PRO A 547 -8.11 23.33 5.28
N ALA A 548 -8.76 22.22 4.91
CA ALA A 548 -8.44 20.90 5.44
C ALA A 548 -7.04 20.43 5.00
N PHE A 549 -6.60 20.76 3.79
CA PHE A 549 -5.23 20.47 3.34
C PHE A 549 -4.21 21.19 4.22
N PHE A 550 -4.43 22.48 4.52
CA PHE A 550 -3.52 23.26 5.34
C PHE A 550 -3.46 22.79 6.79
N ALA A 551 -4.61 22.46 7.39
CA ALA A 551 -4.67 21.88 8.73
C ALA A 551 -3.90 20.55 8.79
N ARG A 552 -4.12 19.67 7.81
CA ARG A 552 -3.40 18.40 7.66
C ARG A 552 -1.90 18.60 7.46
N ASP A 553 -1.49 19.61 6.72
CA ASP A 553 -0.11 19.77 6.25
C ASP A 553 0.80 20.57 7.20
N GLN A 554 0.30 20.92 8.39
CA GLN A 554 1.07 21.60 9.42
C GLN A 554 2.24 20.77 9.95
N HIS A 555 3.28 21.47 10.39
CA HIS A 555 4.35 20.91 11.19
C HIS A 555 3.97 20.90 12.67
N LEU A 556 4.53 19.96 13.42
CA LEU A 556 4.27 19.80 14.84
C LEU A 556 5.53 19.96 15.68
N ARG A 557 5.38 20.53 16.88
CA ARG A 557 6.28 20.34 18.03
C ARG A 557 5.49 19.65 19.13
N LEU A 558 5.55 18.33 19.22
CA LEU A 558 4.76 17.59 20.20
C LEU A 558 5.32 17.80 21.61
N ARG A 559 4.46 18.06 22.59
CA ARG A 559 4.85 18.06 24.01
C ARG A 559 5.12 16.62 24.47
N PRO A 560 6.31 16.29 25.01
CA PRO A 560 6.64 14.92 25.37
C PRO A 560 5.72 14.31 26.43
N GLY A 561 5.30 15.07 27.44
CA GLY A 561 4.46 14.58 28.55
C GLY A 561 3.15 13.95 28.06
N PRO A 562 2.23 14.71 27.43
CA PRO A 562 0.98 14.19 26.90
C PRO A 562 1.17 13.03 25.90
N PHE A 563 2.20 13.09 25.05
CA PHE A 563 2.48 12.01 24.10
C PHE A 563 2.92 10.72 24.79
N LEU A 564 3.82 10.79 25.77
CA LEU A 564 4.26 9.64 26.56
C LEU A 564 3.11 9.05 27.39
N ARG A 565 2.25 9.89 27.98
CA ARG A 565 1.05 9.44 28.69
C ARG A 565 0.09 8.71 27.75
N PHE A 566 -0.05 9.16 26.51
CA PHE A 566 -0.85 8.44 25.52
C PHE A 566 -0.24 7.08 25.16
N LEU A 567 1.09 6.98 25.05
CA LEU A 567 1.77 5.70 24.81
C LEU A 567 1.60 4.70 25.97
N GLU A 568 1.50 5.17 27.21
CA GLU A 568 1.14 4.32 28.37
C GLU A 568 -0.23 3.69 28.17
N HIS A 569 -1.23 4.49 27.81
CA HIS A 569 -2.58 4.00 27.51
C HIS A 569 -2.61 2.99 26.36
N VAL A 570 -1.90 3.27 25.26
CA VAL A 570 -1.76 2.33 24.14
C VAL A 570 -1.15 1.01 24.60
N ALA A 571 -0.13 1.07 25.46
CA ALA A 571 0.58 -0.09 25.98
C ALA A 571 -0.27 -0.94 26.93
N GLU A 572 -1.10 -0.32 27.77
CA GLU A 572 -2.08 -0.98 28.63
C GLU A 572 -3.09 -1.80 27.82
N LEU A 573 -3.58 -1.22 26.71
CA LEU A 573 -4.61 -1.84 25.88
C LEU A 573 -4.06 -2.81 24.82
N LEU A 574 -2.74 -2.83 24.58
CA LEU A 574 -2.17 -3.49 23.40
C LEU A 574 -2.44 -5.00 23.34
N TYR A 575 -2.35 -5.71 24.47
CA TYR A 575 -2.54 -7.16 24.54
C TYR A 575 -3.88 -7.58 25.13
N ASP A 576 -4.67 -6.63 25.62
CA ASP A 576 -6.00 -6.88 26.18
C ASP A 576 -7.08 -6.48 25.16
N ASP A 577 -7.62 -7.46 24.44
CA ASP A 577 -8.65 -7.23 23.43
C ASP A 577 -9.99 -6.82 24.04
N GLN A 578 -10.28 -7.26 25.27
CA GLN A 578 -11.49 -6.86 25.98
C GLN A 578 -11.38 -5.40 26.41
N ALA A 579 -10.29 -5.03 27.09
CA ALA A 579 -10.08 -3.65 27.53
C ALA A 579 -9.99 -2.69 26.33
N TYR A 580 -9.36 -3.10 25.22
CA TYR A 580 -9.38 -2.31 23.98
C TYR A 580 -10.81 -2.13 23.44
N GLY A 581 -11.63 -3.18 23.44
CA GLY A 581 -13.04 -3.11 23.04
C GLY A 581 -13.85 -2.17 23.93
N GLU A 582 -13.66 -2.24 25.25
CA GLU A 582 -14.32 -1.35 26.22
C GLU A 582 -13.87 0.10 26.05
N ALA A 583 -12.56 0.35 25.87
CA ALA A 583 -12.03 1.68 25.58
C ALA A 583 -12.61 2.24 24.28
N ARG A 584 -12.77 1.42 23.23
CA ARG A 584 -13.44 1.83 21.99
C ARG A 584 -14.88 2.23 22.22
N ASP A 585 -15.63 1.44 22.97
CA ASP A 585 -17.05 1.69 23.22
C ASP A 585 -17.27 2.93 24.12
N LYS A 586 -16.25 3.30 24.91
CA LYS A 586 -16.18 4.52 25.72
C LYS A 586 -15.52 5.71 25.02
N ASP A 587 -15.19 5.59 23.74
CA ASP A 587 -14.53 6.66 22.99
C ASP A 587 -13.13 7.05 23.54
N GLU A 588 -12.43 6.12 24.19
CA GLU A 588 -11.12 6.32 24.82
C GLU A 588 -9.93 5.95 23.90
N LEU A 589 -10.18 5.62 22.63
CA LEU A 589 -9.11 5.37 21.64
C LEU A 589 -8.57 6.64 20.97
N HIS A 590 -9.23 7.78 21.19
CA HIS A 590 -8.82 9.06 20.63
C HIS A 590 -8.46 10.00 21.77
N ALA A 591 -7.20 10.46 21.74
CA ALA A 591 -6.73 11.47 22.65
C ALA A 591 -6.60 12.82 21.94
N TYR A 592 -6.74 13.88 22.73
CA TYR A 592 -6.59 15.26 22.30
C TYR A 592 -5.56 15.94 23.20
N ALA A 593 -4.46 16.37 22.60
CA ALA A 593 -3.42 17.14 23.26
C ALA A 593 -3.85 18.61 23.30
N VAL A 594 -4.30 19.03 24.48
CA VAL A 594 -4.81 20.37 24.77
C VAL A 594 -3.78 21.15 25.60
N PRO A 595 -3.89 22.49 25.73
CA PRO A 595 -2.91 23.28 26.48
C PRO A 595 -2.66 22.79 27.91
N GLU A 596 -3.69 22.25 28.57
CA GLU A 596 -3.66 21.80 29.96
C GLU A 596 -3.14 20.36 30.14
N GLY A 597 -3.06 19.54 29.07
CA GLY A 597 -2.65 18.15 29.18
C GLY A 597 -3.22 17.25 28.09
N LEU A 598 -3.59 16.02 28.47
CA LEU A 598 -4.19 15.02 27.59
C LEU A 598 -5.63 14.75 28.01
N MET A 599 -6.57 14.83 27.07
CA MET A 599 -7.94 14.36 27.28
C MET A 599 -8.26 13.21 26.31
N TYR A 600 -9.21 12.35 26.69
CA TYR A 600 -9.77 11.32 25.82
C TYR A 600 -11.19 11.71 25.44
N GLY A 601 -11.64 11.33 24.24
CA GLY A 601 -13.00 11.64 23.82
C GLY A 601 -13.40 11.08 22.47
N LYS A 602 -14.67 11.27 22.13
CA LYS A 602 -15.28 10.70 20.92
C LYS A 602 -14.57 11.04 19.64
N LEU A 603 -14.69 10.15 18.67
CA LEU A 603 -14.33 10.46 17.29
C LEU A 603 -15.22 11.56 16.74
N GLY A 604 -14.69 12.44 15.90
CA GLY A 604 -15.52 13.42 15.20
C GLY A 604 -15.94 14.65 16.02
N ILE A 605 -15.20 15.04 17.05
CA ILE A 605 -15.44 16.31 17.75
C ILE A 605 -15.19 17.46 16.77
N THR A 606 -16.23 18.13 16.29
CA THR A 606 -16.09 19.20 15.28
C THR A 606 -15.60 20.53 15.87
N ASP A 607 -15.90 20.77 17.15
CA ASP A 607 -15.48 21.96 17.90
C ASP A 607 -15.08 21.54 19.31
N LEU A 608 -13.80 21.62 19.60
CA LEU A 608 -13.23 21.22 20.88
C LEU A 608 -13.66 22.16 22.01
N GLU A 609 -13.74 23.46 21.75
CA GLU A 609 -14.02 24.47 22.77
C GLU A 609 -15.46 24.31 23.27
N VAL A 610 -16.39 24.05 22.36
CA VAL A 610 -17.78 23.68 22.69
C VAL A 610 -17.81 22.36 23.45
N TYR A 611 -17.08 21.34 22.99
CA TYR A 611 -17.08 20.03 23.64
C TYR A 611 -16.58 20.09 25.09
N LEU A 612 -15.47 20.79 25.34
CA LEU A 612 -14.91 21.00 26.68
C LEU A 612 -15.92 21.66 27.61
N LYS A 613 -16.63 22.69 27.13
CA LYS A 613 -17.63 23.42 27.91
C LYS A 613 -18.86 22.58 28.24
N GLU A 614 -19.30 21.74 27.31
CA GLU A 614 -20.53 20.97 27.45
C GLU A 614 -20.36 19.66 28.23
N HIS A 615 -19.18 19.04 28.16
CA HIS A 615 -18.97 17.68 28.67
C HIS A 615 -18.01 17.62 29.86
N ASP A 616 -17.24 18.70 30.14
CA ASP A 616 -16.23 18.77 31.21
C ASP A 616 -15.36 17.50 31.30
N PRO A 617 -14.71 17.08 30.19
CA PRO A 617 -13.98 15.83 30.16
C PRO A 617 -12.76 15.89 31.07
N ALA A 618 -12.42 14.76 31.70
CA ALA A 618 -11.22 14.68 32.55
C ALA A 618 -9.95 14.95 31.73
N ILE A 619 -9.20 15.97 32.15
CA ILE A 619 -7.89 16.31 31.58
C ILE A 619 -6.80 15.73 32.48
N VAL A 620 -6.02 14.81 31.94
CA VAL A 620 -4.82 14.28 32.59
C VAL A 620 -3.71 15.32 32.42
N ARG A 621 -3.46 16.09 33.47
CA ARG A 621 -2.32 17.00 33.53
C ARG A 621 -1.03 16.18 33.58
N VAL A 622 -0.08 16.53 32.72
CA VAL A 622 1.23 15.85 32.66
C VAL A 622 2.30 16.91 32.83
N ASP A 623 3.10 16.76 33.89
CA ASP A 623 4.23 17.64 34.19
C ASP A 623 5.41 17.45 33.23
#